data_AF-A0A934PN42-F1
#
_entry.id   AF-A0A934PN42-F1
#
_cell.length_a   1.000
_cell.length_b   1.000
_cell.length_c   1.000
_cell.angle_alpha   90.00
_cell.angle_beta   90.00
_cell.angle_gamma   90.00
#
_symmetry.space_group_name_H-M   'P 1'
#
loop_
_entity.id
_entity.type
_entity.pdbx_description
1 polymer ?
#
loop_
_entity_poly.entity_id
_entity_poly.type
_entity_poly.pdbx_seq_one_letter_code
_entity_poly.pdbx_strand_id
1 'polypeptide(L)'
;MKKTFTILLTLFISLSFSNFTANAQETNAESVYIVITKRHFNVEATNKEEWQDRELEYFKKVTSQNEYVLHTEVLKHLFTEDNTEILFVTVYKDWADLEKSGDRITELENAAWPDEKERNAFFEKLDGYYTDVHSDEIYKSYSEIKNFKVKSIDPMIVYMKNSKLKLSGKEGKGFLEFNEKVTQRNPIIKGYYTFAHHWGSDSTDFIETYFYTSLCDLEKSNKEMDELVKVSWPNEKDRMAFLDDYNNYFTGKHQDFIYTNVPVLSK
;
A
#
# COMPACT_ATOMS: atom_id res chain seq x y z
N MET A 1 9.78 44.49 60.88
CA MET A 1 10.66 43.30 60.97
C MET A 1 10.18 42.27 59.96
N LYS A 2 11.07 41.89 59.03
CA LYS A 2 11.16 40.65 58.24
C LYS A 2 9.98 40.17 57.36
N LYS A 3 10.25 40.22 56.05
CA LYS A 3 9.69 39.43 54.94
C LYS A 3 9.95 37.93 55.14
N THR A 4 9.08 37.07 54.59
CA THR A 4 9.38 35.81 53.83
C THR A 4 8.05 35.22 53.31
N PHE A 5 7.84 35.04 52.00
CA PHE A 5 8.25 33.88 51.15
C PHE A 5 7.52 32.58 51.58
N THR A 6 6.93 31.69 50.77
CA THR A 6 6.95 31.48 49.30
C THR A 6 6.16 30.19 49.00
N ILE A 7 5.25 30.19 48.01
CA ILE A 7 5.31 29.51 46.69
C ILE A 7 4.79 28.05 46.65
N LEU A 8 3.78 27.93 45.77
CA LEU A 8 3.39 26.85 44.86
C LEU A 8 3.51 25.38 45.30
N LEU A 9 2.32 24.82 45.48
CA LEU A 9 1.91 23.45 45.19
C LEU A 9 2.60 22.91 43.91
N THR A 10 3.61 22.07 44.08
CA THR A 10 4.25 21.34 42.98
C THR A 10 3.64 19.94 42.91
N LEU A 11 2.88 19.70 41.84
CA LEU A 11 2.26 18.44 41.49
C LEU A 11 3.35 17.44 41.10
N PHE A 12 3.51 16.38 41.89
CA PHE A 12 4.35 15.23 41.57
C PHE A 12 3.65 14.41 40.45
N ILE A 13 4.00 14.66 39.19
CA ILE A 13 3.76 13.71 38.10
C ILE A 13 5.12 13.12 37.75
N SER A 14 5.40 11.94 38.30
CA SER A 14 6.52 11.12 37.87
C SER A 14 6.20 10.56 36.48
N LEU A 15 6.70 11.22 35.43
CA LEU A 15 6.84 10.60 34.12
C LEU A 15 7.91 9.52 34.22
N SER A 16 7.47 8.28 34.37
CA SER A 16 8.29 7.12 34.04
C SER A 16 8.45 7.07 32.52
N PHE A 17 9.47 7.75 32.01
CA PHE A 17 9.99 7.46 30.68
C PHE A 17 10.66 6.08 30.75
N SER A 18 9.89 5.03 30.48
CA SER A 18 10.44 3.74 30.14
C SER A 18 11.27 3.92 28.88
N ASN A 19 12.59 3.76 29.02
CA ASN A 19 13.54 3.69 27.92
C ASN A 19 13.11 2.56 26.98
N PHE A 20 12.45 2.91 25.87
CA PHE A 20 12.36 2.02 24.73
C PHE A 20 13.78 1.89 24.17
N THR A 21 14.42 0.75 24.45
CA THR A 21 15.57 0.31 23.67
C THR A 21 15.09 0.03 22.25
N ALA A 22 15.28 1.01 21.36
CA ALA A 22 15.20 0.80 19.94
C ALA A 22 16.37 -0.12 19.54
N ASN A 23 16.08 -1.40 19.32
CA ASN A 23 17.00 -2.28 18.62
C ASN A 23 17.02 -1.82 17.16
N ALA A 24 18.01 -1.01 16.81
CA ALA A 24 18.36 -0.74 15.43
C ALA A 24 19.00 -2.02 14.85
N GLN A 25 18.20 -2.85 14.18
CA GLN A 25 18.73 -3.88 13.29
C GLN A 25 19.11 -3.20 11.97
N GLU A 26 20.42 -3.12 11.72
CA GLU A 26 20.99 -2.60 10.49
C GLU A 26 20.61 -3.47 9.28
N THR A 27 20.44 -2.79 8.15
CA THR A 27 20.07 -3.24 6.80
C THR A 27 18.61 -3.63 6.59
N ASN A 28 17.68 -2.70 6.78
CA ASN A 28 16.34 -2.76 6.20
C ASN A 28 16.15 -1.59 5.25
N ALA A 29 15.40 -1.78 4.15
CA ALA A 29 14.96 -0.66 3.33
C ALA A 29 14.22 0.36 4.23
N GLU A 30 14.18 1.64 3.88
CA GLU A 30 13.33 2.57 4.62
C GLU A 30 11.86 2.24 4.29
N SER A 31 11.00 2.15 5.32
CA SER A 31 9.55 2.04 5.09
C SER A 31 9.06 3.27 4.33
N VAL A 32 8.19 3.05 3.36
CA VAL A 32 7.57 4.09 2.54
C VAL A 32 6.14 4.34 3.01
N TYR A 33 5.61 5.52 2.66
CA TYR A 33 4.20 5.84 2.83
C TYR A 33 3.45 5.52 1.54
N ILE A 34 2.26 4.95 1.65
CA ILE A 34 1.43 4.58 0.52
C ILE A 34 0.07 5.21 0.73
N VAL A 35 -0.37 6.05 -0.19
CA VAL A 35 -1.72 6.59 -0.22
C VAL A 35 -2.51 5.78 -1.23
N ILE A 36 -3.65 5.23 -0.80
CA ILE A 36 -4.60 4.57 -1.68
C ILE A 36 -5.88 5.41 -1.66
N THR A 37 -6.16 6.04 -2.79
CA THR A 37 -7.43 6.69 -3.05
C THR A 37 -8.32 5.74 -3.82
N LYS A 38 -9.42 5.31 -3.21
CA LYS A 38 -10.46 4.51 -3.87
C LYS A 38 -11.49 5.46 -4.46
N ARG A 39 -11.75 5.37 -5.76
CA ARG A 39 -12.85 6.05 -6.44
C ARG A 39 -13.77 5.02 -7.09
N HIS A 40 -14.93 5.50 -7.52
CA HIS A 40 -15.92 4.69 -8.23
C HIS A 40 -16.25 5.32 -9.56
N PHE A 41 -16.14 4.56 -10.65
CA PHE A 41 -16.52 5.01 -11.99
C PHE A 41 -17.99 5.44 -12.04
N ASN A 42 -18.24 6.57 -12.69
CA ASN A 42 -19.56 6.93 -13.17
C ASN A 42 -19.85 6.11 -14.43
N VAL A 43 -20.51 4.96 -14.27
CA VAL A 43 -20.73 3.99 -15.37
C VAL A 43 -21.54 4.55 -16.54
N GLU A 44 -22.35 5.59 -16.32
CA GLU A 44 -23.14 6.22 -17.38
C GLU A 44 -22.30 7.21 -18.21
N ALA A 45 -21.39 7.93 -17.55
CA ALA A 45 -20.56 8.96 -18.18
C ALA A 45 -19.23 8.41 -18.75
N THR A 46 -18.80 7.23 -18.32
CA THR A 46 -17.44 6.75 -18.58
C THR A 46 -17.31 5.96 -19.87
N ASN A 47 -16.67 6.58 -20.87
CA ASN A 47 -16.00 5.85 -21.94
C ASN A 47 -14.58 5.47 -21.46
N LYS A 48 -14.27 4.17 -21.42
CA LYS A 48 -12.99 3.67 -20.87
C LYS A 48 -11.77 4.11 -21.67
N GLU A 49 -11.87 4.30 -22.98
CA GLU A 49 -10.74 4.77 -23.80
C GLU A 49 -10.49 6.26 -23.55
N GLU A 50 -11.54 7.07 -23.61
CA GLU A 50 -11.43 8.52 -23.31
C GLU A 50 -10.93 8.78 -21.89
N TRP A 51 -11.44 8.01 -20.92
CA TRP A 51 -10.98 8.03 -19.53
C TRP A 51 -9.47 7.78 -19.45
N GLN A 52 -9.00 6.70 -20.07
CA GLN A 52 -7.59 6.34 -20.01
C GLN A 52 -6.71 7.39 -20.70
N ASP A 53 -7.16 7.97 -21.81
CA ASP A 53 -6.44 9.05 -22.49
C ASP A 53 -6.34 10.31 -21.62
N ARG A 54 -7.42 10.66 -20.90
CA ARG A 54 -7.46 11.82 -19.99
C ARG A 54 -6.56 11.62 -18.78
N GLU A 55 -6.64 10.45 -18.13
CA GLU A 55 -5.76 10.06 -17.04
C GLU A 55 -4.29 10.01 -17.50
N LEU A 56 -4.02 9.54 -18.72
CA LEU A 56 -2.68 9.51 -19.27
C LEU A 56 -2.14 10.92 -19.55
N GLU A 57 -2.99 11.86 -19.98
CA GLU A 57 -2.62 13.27 -20.10
C GLU A 57 -2.23 13.85 -18.73
N TYR A 58 -3.07 13.64 -17.71
CA TYR A 58 -2.79 14.10 -16.34
C TYR A 58 -1.51 13.46 -15.80
N PHE A 59 -1.37 12.14 -15.93
CA PHE A 59 -0.19 11.41 -15.50
C PHE A 59 1.10 11.95 -16.14
N LYS A 60 1.11 12.16 -17.46
CA LYS A 60 2.29 12.67 -18.18
C LYS A 60 2.66 14.09 -17.78
N LYS A 61 1.68 14.96 -17.56
CA LYS A 61 1.89 16.38 -17.28
C LYS A 61 2.13 16.67 -15.79
N VAL A 62 1.55 15.87 -14.89
CA VAL A 62 1.51 16.14 -13.45
C VAL A 62 2.16 14.98 -12.69
N THR A 63 1.49 13.83 -12.57
CA THR A 63 1.90 12.75 -11.67
C THR A 63 3.33 12.25 -11.91
N SER A 64 3.69 11.99 -13.17
CA SER A 64 5.03 11.52 -13.55
C SER A 64 6.12 12.58 -13.37
N GLN A 65 5.75 13.87 -13.41
CA GLN A 65 6.66 15.01 -13.26
C GLN A 65 6.89 15.39 -11.81
N ASN A 66 6.04 14.94 -10.88
CA ASN A 66 6.17 15.21 -9.46
C ASN A 66 7.32 14.39 -8.87
N GLU A 67 8.41 15.05 -8.50
CA GLU A 67 9.64 14.45 -7.98
C GLU A 67 9.48 13.79 -6.61
N TYR A 68 8.46 14.16 -5.84
CA TYR A 68 8.20 13.62 -4.50
C TYR A 68 7.44 12.28 -4.55
N VAL A 69 6.83 11.96 -5.70
CA VAL A 69 6.17 10.67 -5.92
C VAL A 69 7.21 9.62 -6.34
N LEU A 70 7.40 8.61 -5.50
CA LEU A 70 8.35 7.51 -5.74
C LEU A 70 7.82 6.51 -6.77
N HIS A 71 6.53 6.19 -6.68
CA HIS A 71 5.86 5.21 -7.55
C HIS A 71 4.36 5.49 -7.59
N THR A 72 3.72 5.16 -8.71
CA THR A 72 2.26 5.11 -8.81
C THR A 72 1.80 3.84 -9.48
N GLU A 73 0.59 3.42 -9.13
CA GLU A 73 -0.11 2.32 -9.78
C GLU A 73 -1.61 2.61 -9.79
N VAL A 74 -2.28 2.23 -10.87
CA VAL A 74 -3.74 2.36 -10.99
C VAL A 74 -4.32 0.97 -11.14
N LEU A 75 -5.22 0.59 -10.23
CA LEU A 75 -5.80 -0.75 -10.15
C LEU A 75 -7.29 -0.70 -10.45
N LYS A 76 -7.72 -1.34 -11.54
CA LYS A 76 -9.13 -1.49 -11.89
C LYS A 76 -9.67 -2.80 -11.37
N HIS A 77 -10.92 -2.79 -10.91
CA HIS A 77 -11.67 -3.99 -10.54
C HIS A 77 -11.50 -5.13 -11.57
N LEU A 78 -11.27 -6.35 -11.07
CA LEU A 78 -11.47 -7.59 -11.82
C LEU A 78 -12.39 -8.56 -11.06
N PHE A 79 -12.12 -8.78 -9.77
CA PHE A 79 -12.99 -9.49 -8.84
C PHE A 79 -12.89 -8.81 -7.46
N THR A 80 -13.78 -7.85 -7.22
CA THR A 80 -13.99 -7.18 -5.93
C THR A 80 -15.49 -7.07 -5.64
N GLU A 81 -15.86 -6.50 -4.50
CA GLU A 81 -17.27 -6.36 -4.11
C GLU A 81 -18.04 -5.35 -4.97
N ASP A 82 -17.34 -4.40 -5.60
CA ASP A 82 -17.92 -3.32 -6.41
C ASP A 82 -17.22 -3.21 -7.77
N ASN A 83 -17.98 -3.37 -8.86
CA ASN A 83 -17.44 -3.35 -10.23
C ASN A 83 -17.10 -1.95 -10.75
N THR A 84 -17.49 -0.91 -10.03
CA THR A 84 -17.15 0.50 -10.34
C THR A 84 -15.82 0.91 -9.71
N GLU A 85 -15.29 0.11 -8.79
CA GLU A 85 -14.10 0.43 -8.00
C GLU A 85 -12.83 0.56 -8.85
N ILE A 86 -12.07 1.61 -8.53
CA ILE A 86 -10.71 1.84 -9.03
C ILE A 86 -9.85 2.41 -7.91
N LEU A 87 -8.61 1.94 -7.81
CA LEU A 87 -7.65 2.40 -6.81
C LEU A 87 -6.53 3.20 -7.49
N PHE A 88 -6.25 4.38 -6.95
CA PHE A 88 -5.07 5.18 -7.24
C PHE A 88 -4.07 4.99 -6.10
N VAL A 89 -2.99 4.27 -6.37
CA VAL A 89 -1.93 3.99 -5.41
C VAL A 89 -0.78 4.94 -5.68
N THR A 90 -0.40 5.74 -4.67
CA THR A 90 0.75 6.65 -4.75
C THR A 90 1.71 6.37 -3.60
N VAL A 91 2.98 6.20 -3.91
CA VAL A 91 4.02 5.86 -2.95
C VAL A 91 4.96 7.05 -2.75
N TYR A 92 5.24 7.37 -1.49
CA TYR A 92 6.11 8.44 -1.05
C TYR A 92 7.25 7.87 -0.22
N LYS A 93 8.45 8.42 -0.39
CA LYS A 93 9.61 7.99 0.39
C LYS A 93 9.37 8.21 1.88
N ASP A 94 8.92 9.40 2.24
CA ASP A 94 8.65 9.81 3.61
C ASP A 94 7.44 10.76 3.68
N TRP A 95 7.06 11.17 4.90
CA TRP A 95 5.93 12.06 5.11
C TRP A 95 6.15 13.46 4.53
N ALA A 96 7.39 13.97 4.54
CA ALA A 96 7.69 15.29 4.02
C ALA A 96 7.52 15.34 2.49
N ASP A 97 7.88 14.25 1.80
CA ASP A 97 7.61 14.11 0.37
C ASP A 97 6.10 14.03 0.07
N LEU A 98 5.30 13.34 0.92
CA LEU A 98 3.84 13.34 0.80
C LEU A 98 3.26 14.75 0.90
N GLU A 99 3.69 15.54 1.90
CA GLU A 99 3.22 16.92 2.08
C GLU A 99 3.60 17.82 0.90
N LYS A 100 4.88 17.79 0.49
CA LYS A 100 5.37 18.59 -0.65
C LYS A 100 4.74 18.20 -1.98
N SER A 101 4.35 16.93 -2.13
CA SER A 101 3.68 16.43 -3.33
C SER A 101 2.40 17.22 -3.62
N GLY A 102 1.63 17.58 -2.59
CA GLY A 102 0.39 18.35 -2.75
C GLY A 102 0.64 19.71 -3.39
N ASP A 103 1.57 20.49 -2.83
CA ASP A 103 1.96 21.80 -3.39
C ASP A 103 2.51 21.64 -4.82
N ARG A 104 3.33 20.61 -5.04
CA ARG A 104 3.94 20.33 -6.34
C ARG A 104 2.92 19.99 -7.41
N ILE A 105 1.85 19.26 -7.06
CA ILE A 105 0.72 18.98 -7.97
C ILE A 105 0.10 20.29 -8.44
N THR A 106 -0.22 21.22 -7.53
CA THR A 106 -0.82 22.52 -7.91
C THR A 106 0.08 23.32 -8.84
N GLU A 107 1.40 23.35 -8.60
CA GLU A 107 2.35 24.01 -9.51
C GLU A 107 2.33 23.38 -10.92
N LEU A 108 2.37 22.06 -10.99
CA LEU A 108 2.40 21.31 -12.23
C LEU A 108 1.08 21.44 -13.01
N GLU A 109 -0.06 21.44 -12.35
CA GLU A 109 -1.38 21.65 -12.96
C GLU A 109 -1.50 23.05 -13.58
N ASN A 110 -1.04 24.08 -12.85
CA ASN A 110 -1.00 25.45 -13.38
C ASN A 110 -0.03 25.59 -14.56
N ALA A 111 1.09 24.86 -14.57
CA ALA A 111 2.01 24.85 -15.70
C ALA A 111 1.45 24.07 -16.91
N ALA A 112 0.75 22.96 -16.66
CA ALA A 112 0.18 22.06 -17.65
C ALA A 112 -1.01 22.68 -18.40
N TRP A 113 -1.82 23.45 -17.68
CA TRP A 113 -2.96 24.22 -18.21
C TRP A 113 -2.95 25.64 -17.62
N PRO A 114 -2.18 26.58 -18.20
CA PRO A 114 -2.05 27.94 -17.68
C PRO A 114 -3.34 28.75 -17.74
N ASP A 115 -4.16 28.52 -18.78
CA ASP A 115 -5.48 29.14 -18.87
C ASP A 115 -6.45 28.48 -17.88
N GLU A 116 -7.05 29.28 -17.02
CA GLU A 116 -7.95 28.80 -15.95
C GLU A 116 -9.20 28.13 -16.52
N LYS A 117 -9.74 28.61 -17.64
CA LYS A 117 -10.94 28.04 -18.25
C LYS A 117 -10.64 26.67 -18.86
N GLU A 118 -9.52 26.54 -19.56
CA GLU A 118 -9.06 25.24 -20.09
C GLU A 118 -8.76 24.24 -18.97
N ARG A 119 -8.10 24.70 -17.90
CA ARG A 119 -7.82 23.87 -16.72
C ARG A 119 -9.09 23.38 -16.04
N ASN A 120 -10.05 24.27 -15.79
CA ASN A 120 -11.32 23.90 -15.18
C ASN A 120 -12.11 22.92 -16.06
N ALA A 121 -12.14 23.14 -17.38
CA ALA A 121 -12.77 22.21 -18.32
C ALA A 121 -12.05 20.84 -18.38
N PHE A 122 -10.73 20.82 -18.13
CA PHE A 122 -9.98 19.58 -18.00
C PHE A 122 -10.46 18.77 -16.80
N PHE A 123 -10.47 19.38 -15.62
CA PHE A 123 -10.86 18.74 -14.36
C PHE A 123 -12.34 18.38 -14.30
N GLU A 124 -13.24 19.24 -14.77
CA GLU A 124 -14.68 18.91 -14.84
C GLU A 124 -14.93 17.63 -15.64
N LYS A 125 -14.21 17.46 -16.76
CA LYS A 125 -14.31 16.24 -17.57
C LYS A 125 -13.64 15.05 -16.88
N LEU A 126 -12.48 15.24 -16.24
CA LEU A 126 -11.76 14.18 -15.54
C LEU A 126 -12.58 13.65 -14.35
N ASP A 127 -13.10 14.55 -13.51
CA ASP A 127 -13.93 14.20 -12.37
C ASP A 127 -15.27 13.62 -12.78
N GLY A 128 -15.81 14.03 -13.94
CA GLY A 128 -17.03 13.43 -14.49
C GLY A 128 -16.94 11.93 -14.79
N TYR A 129 -15.74 11.35 -14.87
CA TYR A 129 -15.56 9.89 -14.98
C TYR A 129 -15.82 9.15 -13.67
N TYR A 130 -15.95 9.86 -12.55
CA TYR A 130 -16.14 9.28 -11.23
C TYR A 130 -17.43 9.75 -10.60
N THR A 131 -17.90 9.00 -9.61
CA THR A 131 -18.91 9.48 -8.66
C THR A 131 -18.22 10.31 -7.58
N ASP A 132 -19.00 11.05 -6.80
CA ASP A 132 -18.50 11.83 -5.66
C ASP A 132 -18.00 10.94 -4.49
N VAL A 133 -18.30 9.64 -4.53
CA VAL A 133 -17.91 8.67 -3.50
C VAL A 133 -16.44 8.28 -3.68
N HIS A 134 -15.65 8.55 -2.65
CA HIS A 134 -14.26 8.13 -2.55
C HIS A 134 -13.86 7.86 -1.09
N SER A 135 -12.73 7.18 -0.92
CA SER A 135 -12.05 7.07 0.37
C SER A 135 -10.55 7.17 0.20
N ASP A 136 -9.90 7.84 1.15
CA ASP A 136 -8.44 7.99 1.18
C ASP A 136 -7.88 7.32 2.42
N GLU A 137 -6.91 6.44 2.21
CA GLU A 137 -6.24 5.72 3.29
C GLU A 137 -4.72 5.82 3.12
N ILE A 138 -4.02 6.00 4.23
CA ILE A 138 -2.56 6.09 4.26
C ILE A 138 -2.02 4.87 4.98
N TYR A 139 -1.09 4.20 4.34
CA TYR A 139 -0.44 3.01 4.82
C TYR A 139 1.05 3.25 4.97
N LYS A 140 1.69 2.37 5.74
CA LYS A 140 3.14 2.29 5.86
C LYS A 140 3.61 0.90 5.44
N SER A 141 4.63 0.84 4.59
CA SER A 141 5.18 -0.44 4.15
C SER A 141 5.97 -1.14 5.25
N TYR A 142 5.93 -2.46 5.23
CA TYR A 142 6.83 -3.29 6.03
C TYR A 142 8.13 -3.48 5.26
N SER A 143 9.17 -2.76 5.67
CA SER A 143 10.43 -2.63 4.93
C SER A 143 11.38 -3.82 5.02
N GLU A 144 11.05 -4.78 5.88
CA GLU A 144 11.79 -6.04 6.08
C GLU A 144 11.58 -7.03 4.92
N ILE A 145 10.73 -6.68 3.94
CA ILE A 145 10.38 -7.53 2.81
C ILE A 145 11.01 -6.97 1.53
N LYS A 146 11.71 -7.85 0.79
CA LYS A 146 12.32 -7.51 -0.48
C LYS A 146 11.23 -7.24 -1.51
N ASN A 147 11.03 -5.96 -1.81
CA ASN A 147 10.11 -5.50 -2.85
C ASN A 147 10.63 -5.91 -4.23
N PHE A 148 9.75 -6.48 -5.05
CA PHE A 148 10.03 -6.75 -6.46
C PHE A 148 9.55 -5.59 -7.30
N LYS A 149 10.42 -5.03 -8.15
CA LYS A 149 10.01 -3.99 -9.10
C LYS A 149 9.26 -4.63 -10.26
N VAL A 150 7.97 -4.33 -10.35
CA VAL A 150 7.16 -4.68 -11.51
C VAL A 150 7.42 -3.65 -12.61
N LYS A 151 7.97 -4.09 -13.74
CA LYS A 151 7.98 -3.32 -14.99
C LYS A 151 7.36 -4.19 -16.07
N SER A 152 6.10 -3.96 -16.35
CA SER A 152 5.37 -4.63 -17.44
C SER A 152 4.77 -3.56 -18.35
N ILE A 153 4.77 -3.82 -19.65
CA ILE A 153 3.99 -3.04 -20.62
C ILE A 153 2.55 -3.54 -20.72
N ASP A 154 2.34 -4.81 -20.38
CA ASP A 154 1.03 -5.47 -20.40
C ASP A 154 0.38 -5.42 -19.01
N PRO A 155 -0.96 -5.25 -18.93
CA PRO A 155 -1.69 -5.35 -17.68
C PRO A 155 -1.43 -6.68 -16.96
N MET A 156 -1.23 -6.60 -15.65
CA MET A 156 -0.98 -7.71 -14.75
C MET A 156 -2.18 -7.95 -13.84
N ILE A 157 -2.28 -9.18 -13.35
CA ILE A 157 -3.21 -9.54 -12.29
C ILE A 157 -2.61 -9.13 -10.96
N VAL A 158 -3.36 -8.35 -10.18
CA VAL A 158 -2.96 -7.89 -8.86
C VAL A 158 -3.90 -8.51 -7.84
N TYR A 159 -3.40 -9.49 -7.09
CA TYR A 159 -4.14 -10.10 -5.97
C TYR A 159 -3.79 -9.35 -4.69
N MET A 160 -4.80 -8.75 -4.06
CA MET A 160 -4.66 -8.02 -2.81
C MET A 160 -5.43 -8.77 -1.73
N LYS A 161 -4.71 -9.21 -0.71
CA LYS A 161 -5.25 -9.90 0.46
C LYS A 161 -5.17 -8.96 1.65
N ASN A 162 -6.32 -8.65 2.25
CA ASN A 162 -6.41 -7.90 3.49
C ASN A 162 -6.63 -8.87 4.66
N SER A 163 -5.58 -9.13 5.44
CA SER A 163 -5.62 -10.01 6.61
C SER A 163 -5.75 -9.20 7.90
N LYS A 164 -6.47 -9.72 8.89
CA LYS A 164 -6.59 -9.09 10.21
C LYS A 164 -5.47 -9.57 11.15
N LEU A 165 -4.62 -8.66 11.60
CA LEU A 165 -3.55 -8.89 12.57
C LEU A 165 -4.08 -9.30 13.93
N LYS A 166 -3.36 -10.21 14.58
CA LYS A 166 -3.58 -10.54 15.99
C LYS A 166 -2.74 -9.57 16.83
N LEU A 167 -3.33 -8.47 17.30
CA LEU A 167 -2.63 -7.41 18.06
C LEU A 167 -1.95 -7.90 19.36
N SER A 168 -2.32 -9.09 19.85
CA SER A 168 -1.72 -9.77 21.01
C SER A 168 -0.71 -10.87 20.64
N GLY A 169 -0.40 -11.05 19.35
CA GLY A 169 0.44 -12.13 18.82
C GLY A 169 1.93 -11.96 19.12
N LYS A 170 2.67 -13.07 19.04
CA LYS A 170 4.14 -13.08 19.07
C LYS A 170 4.68 -12.19 17.93
N GLU A 171 5.89 -11.64 18.14
CA GLU A 171 6.65 -10.91 17.13
C GLU A 171 6.61 -11.67 15.79
N GLY A 172 6.32 -10.97 14.68
CA GLY A 172 6.05 -11.54 13.34
C GLY A 172 7.20 -12.29 12.65
N LYS A 173 8.11 -12.89 13.41
CA LYS A 173 9.27 -13.67 12.96
C LYS A 173 8.87 -14.81 12.03
N GLY A 174 7.81 -15.55 12.35
CA GLY A 174 7.29 -16.61 11.47
C GLY A 174 6.83 -16.08 10.11
N PHE A 175 6.20 -14.90 10.08
CA PHE A 175 5.77 -14.26 8.83
C PHE A 175 6.97 -13.78 7.99
N LEU A 176 7.97 -13.17 8.62
CA LEU A 176 9.20 -12.77 7.92
C LEU A 176 9.94 -13.99 7.35
N GLU A 177 10.10 -15.06 8.13
CA GLU A 177 10.75 -16.29 7.69
C GLU A 177 9.97 -16.98 6.55
N PHE A 178 8.63 -17.03 6.64
CA PHE A 178 7.79 -17.55 5.56
C PHE A 178 8.00 -16.74 4.27
N ASN A 179 8.01 -15.41 4.37
CA ASN A 179 8.21 -14.56 3.21
C ASN A 179 9.59 -14.74 2.58
N GLU A 180 10.65 -14.83 3.37
CA GLU A 180 12.02 -15.03 2.86
C GLU A 180 12.19 -16.41 2.18
N LYS A 181 11.61 -17.46 2.77
CA LYS A 181 11.82 -18.84 2.32
C LYS A 181 10.82 -19.33 1.28
N VAL A 182 9.62 -18.74 1.25
CA VAL A 182 8.50 -19.17 0.40
C VAL A 182 8.13 -18.08 -0.58
N THR A 183 7.53 -16.98 -0.10
CA THR A 183 6.97 -15.94 -0.97
C THR A 183 8.01 -15.35 -1.92
N GLN A 184 9.16 -14.93 -1.41
CA GLN A 184 10.24 -14.33 -2.22
C GLN A 184 10.99 -15.34 -3.10
N ARG A 185 10.85 -16.65 -2.83
CA ARG A 185 11.46 -17.70 -3.65
C ARG A 185 10.54 -18.23 -4.73
N ASN A 186 9.27 -17.87 -4.70
CA ASN A 186 8.30 -18.27 -5.70
C ASN A 186 8.53 -17.50 -7.01
N PRO A 187 9.02 -18.14 -8.08
CA PRO A 187 9.38 -17.45 -9.33
C PRO A 187 8.16 -16.97 -10.13
N ILE A 188 6.96 -17.39 -9.73
CA ILE A 188 5.70 -17.05 -10.39
C ILE A 188 5.24 -15.65 -9.97
N ILE A 189 5.54 -15.26 -8.73
CA ILE A 189 5.25 -13.93 -8.18
C ILE A 189 6.19 -12.90 -8.82
N LYS A 190 5.62 -11.86 -9.44
CA LYS A 190 6.37 -10.81 -10.13
C LYS A 190 6.54 -9.54 -9.30
N GLY A 191 5.66 -9.38 -8.32
CA GLY A 191 5.55 -8.26 -7.40
C GLY A 191 5.03 -8.77 -6.07
N TYR A 192 5.65 -8.41 -4.96
CA TYR A 192 5.11 -8.65 -3.62
C TYR A 192 5.39 -7.43 -2.75
N TYR A 193 4.32 -6.87 -2.19
CA TYR A 193 4.37 -5.68 -1.35
C TYR A 193 3.45 -5.87 -0.16
N THR A 194 3.87 -5.39 1.01
CA THR A 194 3.03 -5.44 2.21
C THR A 194 3.03 -4.12 2.94
N PHE A 195 1.89 -3.81 3.54
CA PHE A 195 1.68 -2.57 4.24
C PHE A 195 0.49 -2.69 5.21
N ALA A 196 0.49 -1.84 6.23
CA ALA A 196 -0.57 -1.74 7.22
C ALA A 196 -0.95 -0.28 7.41
N HIS A 197 -2.14 -0.02 7.96
CA HIS A 197 -2.60 1.35 8.14
C HIS A 197 -1.64 2.19 8.97
N HIS A 198 -1.33 3.38 8.43
CA HIS A 198 -0.86 4.51 9.22
C HIS A 198 -2.02 5.42 9.60
N TRP A 199 -2.97 5.61 8.68
CA TRP A 199 -4.23 6.31 8.84
C TRP A 199 -5.31 5.59 8.04
N GLY A 200 -6.43 5.23 8.66
CA GLY A 200 -7.53 4.58 7.96
C GLY A 200 -8.56 3.95 8.89
N SER A 201 -9.36 3.06 8.32
CA SER A 201 -10.61 2.57 8.92
C SER A 201 -10.42 1.46 9.97
N ASP A 202 -9.40 0.61 9.83
CA ASP A 202 -9.13 -0.49 10.76
C ASP A 202 -7.64 -0.73 10.99
N SER A 203 -7.12 -0.37 12.16
CA SER A 203 -5.70 -0.55 12.52
C SER A 203 -5.20 -2.01 12.52
N THR A 204 -6.10 -3.00 12.41
CA THR A 204 -5.73 -4.41 12.33
C THR A 204 -5.49 -4.89 10.91
N ASP A 205 -5.73 -4.07 9.89
CA ASP A 205 -5.56 -4.47 8.50
C ASP A 205 -4.09 -4.55 8.13
N PHE A 206 -3.76 -5.69 7.52
CA PHE A 206 -2.47 -5.97 6.95
C PHE A 206 -2.67 -6.45 5.52
N ILE A 207 -2.16 -5.66 4.59
CA ILE A 207 -2.39 -5.85 3.17
C ILE A 207 -1.17 -6.52 2.58
N GLU A 208 -1.41 -7.56 1.81
CA GLU A 208 -0.44 -8.25 0.98
C GLU A 208 -0.86 -8.13 -0.48
N THR A 209 -0.01 -7.55 -1.32
CA THR A 209 -0.29 -7.35 -2.74
C THR A 209 0.68 -8.18 -3.58
N TYR A 210 0.13 -9.04 -4.42
CA TYR A 210 0.85 -9.98 -5.28
C TYR A 210 0.59 -9.66 -6.75
N PHE A 211 1.63 -9.58 -7.57
CA PHE A 211 1.51 -9.36 -9.02
C PHE A 211 1.80 -10.64 -9.79
N TYR A 212 0.91 -10.96 -10.73
CA TYR A 212 0.98 -12.14 -11.58
C TYR A 212 0.75 -11.76 -13.04
N THR A 213 1.29 -12.57 -13.95
CA THR A 213 1.05 -12.43 -15.40
C THR A 213 -0.34 -12.91 -15.81
N SER A 214 -0.99 -13.78 -15.03
CA SER A 214 -2.33 -14.30 -15.32
C SER A 214 -3.01 -14.87 -14.08
N LEU A 215 -4.33 -15.09 -14.13
CA LEU A 215 -5.08 -15.78 -13.07
C LEU A 215 -4.62 -17.24 -12.90
N CYS A 216 -4.20 -17.89 -13.98
CA CYS A 216 -3.64 -19.23 -13.92
C CYS A 216 -2.32 -19.25 -13.13
N ASP A 217 -1.52 -18.20 -13.24
CA ASP A 217 -0.27 -18.07 -12.49
C ASP A 217 -0.52 -17.82 -11.00
N LEU A 218 -1.63 -17.18 -10.61
CA LEU A 218 -2.06 -17.12 -9.21
C LEU A 218 -2.30 -18.54 -8.65
N GLU A 219 -3.04 -19.39 -9.36
CA GLU A 219 -3.28 -20.77 -8.91
C GLU A 219 -1.98 -21.60 -8.85
N LYS A 220 -1.13 -21.49 -9.87
CA LYS A 220 0.18 -22.15 -9.89
C LYS A 220 1.09 -21.65 -8.76
N SER A 221 1.04 -20.36 -8.44
CA SER A 221 1.78 -19.75 -7.34
C SER A 221 1.44 -20.42 -6.03
N ASN A 222 0.17 -20.69 -5.75
CA ASN A 222 -0.24 -21.39 -4.52
C ASN A 222 0.33 -22.81 -4.45
N LYS A 223 0.32 -23.56 -5.56
CA LYS A 223 0.94 -24.90 -5.61
C LYS A 223 2.45 -24.84 -5.40
N GLU A 224 3.12 -23.85 -5.97
CA GLU A 224 4.55 -23.64 -5.79
C GLU A 224 4.90 -23.25 -4.34
N MET A 225 4.06 -22.44 -3.69
CA MET A 225 4.23 -22.13 -2.27
C MET A 225 4.19 -23.40 -1.42
N ASP A 226 3.25 -24.33 -1.68
CA ASP A 226 3.17 -25.61 -0.95
C ASP A 226 4.44 -26.44 -1.10
N GLU A 227 5.03 -26.49 -2.30
CA GLU A 227 6.29 -27.20 -2.54
C GLU A 227 7.48 -26.49 -1.86
N LEU A 228 7.55 -25.16 -1.93
CA LEU A 228 8.59 -24.37 -1.26
C LEU A 228 8.52 -24.50 0.26
N VAL A 229 7.32 -24.62 0.85
CA VAL A 229 7.15 -24.92 2.27
C VAL A 229 7.73 -26.30 2.61
N LYS A 230 7.47 -27.34 1.79
CA LYS A 230 8.06 -28.68 2.00
C LYS A 230 9.58 -28.67 1.87
N VAL A 231 10.13 -27.90 0.93
CA VAL A 231 11.58 -27.75 0.74
C VAL A 231 12.22 -27.01 1.92
N SER A 232 11.55 -25.97 2.42
CA SER A 232 12.06 -25.12 3.50
C SER A 232 11.99 -25.80 4.87
N TRP A 233 10.97 -26.63 5.09
CA TRP A 233 10.81 -27.46 6.28
C TRP A 233 10.50 -28.92 5.87
N PRO A 234 11.53 -29.73 5.53
CA PRO A 234 11.35 -31.11 5.06
C PRO A 234 10.73 -32.04 6.10
N ASN A 235 11.12 -31.86 7.37
CA ASN A 235 10.54 -32.61 8.47
C ASN A 235 9.09 -32.14 8.73
N GLU A 236 8.14 -33.07 8.69
CA GLU A 236 6.72 -32.77 8.87
C GLU A 236 6.39 -32.16 10.24
N LYS A 237 7.01 -32.67 11.31
CA LYS A 237 6.76 -32.17 12.66
C LYS A 237 7.23 -30.72 12.81
N ASP A 238 8.43 -30.42 12.30
CA ASP A 238 8.99 -29.06 12.36
C ASP A 238 8.19 -28.09 11.47
N ARG A 239 7.76 -28.55 10.29
CA ARG A 239 6.88 -27.79 9.40
C ARG A 239 5.55 -27.46 10.05
N MET A 240 4.89 -28.43 10.68
CA MET A 240 3.62 -28.19 11.38
C MET A 240 3.79 -27.22 12.55
N ALA A 241 4.87 -27.36 13.33
CA ALA A 241 5.16 -26.43 14.43
C ALA A 241 5.42 -25.00 13.93
N PHE A 242 6.15 -24.85 12.82
CA PHE A 242 6.36 -23.57 12.18
C PHE A 242 5.05 -22.95 11.66
N LEU A 243 4.23 -23.73 10.94
CA LEU A 243 2.96 -23.23 10.40
C LEU A 243 1.96 -22.84 11.51
N ASP A 244 1.96 -23.55 12.65
CA ASP A 244 1.16 -23.16 13.81
C ASP A 244 1.61 -21.80 14.38
N ASP A 245 2.92 -21.57 14.50
CA ASP A 245 3.46 -20.29 14.95
C ASP A 245 3.20 -19.16 13.93
N TYR A 246 3.38 -19.43 12.64
CA TYR A 246 3.05 -18.52 11.54
C TYR A 246 1.57 -18.12 11.55
N ASN A 247 0.67 -19.09 11.69
CA ASN A 247 -0.77 -18.85 11.72
C ASN A 247 -1.22 -18.04 12.94
N ASN A 248 -0.38 -17.90 13.97
CA ASN A 248 -0.67 -17.04 15.12
C ASN A 248 -0.44 -15.55 14.86
N TYR A 249 0.19 -15.17 13.75
CA TYR A 249 0.40 -13.76 13.40
C TYR A 249 -0.91 -13.06 13.01
N PHE A 250 -1.81 -13.79 12.34
CA PHE A 250 -3.12 -13.31 11.92
C PHE A 250 -4.25 -13.95 12.74
N THR A 251 -5.45 -13.37 12.66
CA THR A 251 -6.65 -13.95 13.28
C THR A 251 -7.28 -15.08 12.44
N GLY A 252 -6.79 -15.28 11.22
CA GLY A 252 -7.38 -16.15 10.20
C GLY A 252 -8.47 -15.47 9.35
N LYS A 253 -9.01 -14.33 9.79
CA LYS A 253 -9.93 -13.52 9.00
C LYS A 253 -9.17 -12.75 7.92
N HIS A 254 -9.65 -12.84 6.69
CA HIS A 254 -9.11 -12.09 5.56
C HIS A 254 -10.21 -11.79 4.51
N GLN A 255 -9.93 -10.80 3.66
CA GLN A 255 -10.66 -10.49 2.44
C GLN A 255 -9.70 -10.57 1.25
N ASP A 256 -10.23 -10.96 0.11
CA ASP A 256 -9.48 -11.20 -1.12
C ASP A 256 -10.05 -10.38 -2.26
N PHE A 257 -9.17 -9.65 -2.94
CA PHE A 257 -9.52 -8.80 -4.06
C PHE A 257 -8.59 -9.09 -5.23
N ILE A 258 -9.13 -9.06 -6.44
CA ILE A 258 -8.32 -9.16 -7.66
C ILE A 258 -8.58 -7.93 -8.51
N TYR A 259 -7.49 -7.29 -8.92
CA TYR A 259 -7.47 -6.14 -9.80
C TYR A 259 -6.66 -6.44 -11.06
N THR A 260 -6.79 -5.55 -12.04
CA THR A 260 -5.85 -5.40 -13.14
C THR A 260 -5.20 -4.03 -13.05
N ASN A 261 -3.88 -3.96 -13.22
CA ASN A 261 -3.21 -2.66 -13.24
C ASN A 261 -3.33 -1.96 -14.60
N VAL A 262 -3.00 -0.68 -14.64
CA VAL A 262 -2.98 0.14 -15.86
C VAL A 262 -1.54 0.63 -16.10
N PRO A 263 -0.70 -0.16 -16.80
CA PRO A 263 0.74 0.07 -16.86
C PRO A 263 1.16 1.45 -17.37
N VAL A 264 0.36 2.05 -18.26
CA VAL A 264 0.65 3.38 -18.83
C VAL A 264 0.50 4.52 -17.82
N LEU A 265 -0.09 4.27 -16.64
CA LEU A 265 -0.28 5.21 -15.53
C LEU A 265 0.64 4.89 -14.34
N SER A 266 1.70 4.11 -14.57
CA SER A 266 2.67 3.73 -13.55
C SER A 266 4.03 4.42 -13.73
N LYS A 267 4.68 4.78 -12.62
CA LYS A 267 5.97 5.48 -12.54
C LYS A 267 7.06 4.61 -11.91
#